data_AF-A0A6G1QQ30-F1
#
_entry.id   AF-A0A6G1QQ30-F1
#
_cell.length_a   1.000
_cell.length_b   1.000
_cell.length_c   1.000
_cell.angle_alpha   90.00
_cell.angle_beta   90.00
_cell.angle_gamma   90.00
#
_symmetry.space_group_name_H-M   'P 1'
#
loop_
_entity.id
_entity.type
_entity.pdbx_description
1 polymer ?
#
loop_
_entity_poly.entity_id
_entity_poly.type
_entity_poly.pdbx_seq_one_letter_code
_entity_poly.pdbx_strand_id
1 'polypeptide(L)'
;MCVNERDPGGTVRLQGAEVKKVQDFKYLGSMVQSNGECGKEVKRRVQAGWNGWRKVSGVLCDKRVSARMKGKVFKTVVRPEMLFSLETVALKKRQEAELEVAELKMLRFSLGVTRMDRIRNEDIRGTAHVRCFGDKVREARL
;
A
#
# COMPACT_ATOMS: atom_id res chain seq x y z
N MET A 1 -0.31 -12.72 20.58
CA MET A 1 -1.07 -11.48 20.29
C MET A 1 -0.19 -10.27 20.59
N CYS A 2 -0.31 -9.16 19.86
CA CYS A 2 0.40 -7.91 20.18
C CYS A 2 -0.36 -7.21 21.31
N VAL A 3 0.28 -6.98 22.44
CA VAL A 3 -0.32 -6.32 23.61
C VAL A 3 0.40 -4.99 23.80
N ASN A 4 -0.35 -3.89 23.88
CA ASN A 4 0.23 -2.58 24.13
C ASN A 4 0.76 -2.58 25.58
N GLU A 5 2.06 -2.41 25.76
CA GLU A 5 2.73 -2.50 27.07
C GLU A 5 2.42 -1.26 27.92
N ARG A 6 1.23 -1.23 28.53
CA ARG A 6 1.02 -0.43 29.75
C ARG A 6 1.56 -1.16 30.99
N ASP A 7 1.73 -2.48 30.90
CA ASP A 7 2.29 -3.32 31.96
C ASP A 7 3.15 -4.44 31.34
N PRO A 8 4.49 -4.39 31.44
CA PRO A 8 5.38 -5.38 30.83
C PRO A 8 5.20 -6.79 31.42
N GLY A 9 4.65 -6.89 32.64
CA GLY A 9 4.42 -8.16 33.35
C GLY A 9 3.03 -8.80 33.18
N GLY A 10 2.09 -8.18 32.46
CA GLY A 10 0.72 -8.69 32.37
C GLY A 10 0.61 -9.94 31.50
N THR A 11 0.44 -11.12 32.11
CA THR A 11 0.16 -12.38 31.40
C THR A 11 -1.30 -12.40 30.92
N VAL A 12 -1.52 -12.47 29.61
CA VAL A 12 -2.85 -12.64 29.03
C VAL A 12 -3.17 -14.12 28.95
N ARG A 13 -4.24 -14.55 29.63
CA ARG A 13 -4.72 -15.94 29.59
C ARG A 13 -5.99 -16.03 28.75
N LEU A 14 -6.04 -16.97 27.81
CA LEU A 14 -7.25 -17.36 27.09
C LEU A 14 -7.63 -18.77 27.52
N GLN A 15 -8.83 -18.94 28.06
CA GLN A 15 -9.34 -20.25 28.53
C GLN A 15 -8.37 -20.99 29.49
N GLY A 16 -7.65 -20.24 30.33
CA GLY A 16 -6.66 -20.80 31.27
C GLY A 16 -5.25 -21.01 30.70
N ALA A 17 -5.04 -20.91 29.39
CA ALA A 17 -3.73 -21.02 28.76
C ALA A 17 -3.09 -19.64 28.52
N GLU A 18 -1.78 -19.52 28.79
CA GLU A 18 -1.02 -18.30 28.55
C GLU A 18 -0.77 -18.08 27.04
N VAL A 19 -1.12 -16.88 26.57
CA VAL A 19 -0.98 -16.52 25.15
C VAL A 19 0.41 -15.96 24.90
N LYS A 20 1.14 -16.56 23.95
CA LYS A 20 2.45 -16.05 23.54
C LYS A 20 2.37 -14.60 23.02
N LYS A 21 3.13 -13.72 23.67
CA LYS A 21 3.37 -12.35 23.19
C LYS A 21 4.37 -12.39 22.02
N VAL A 22 4.09 -11.64 20.97
CA VAL A 22 4.94 -11.56 19.76
C VAL A 22 5.06 -10.10 19.33
N GLN A 23 6.22 -9.74 18.77
CA GLN A 23 6.46 -8.39 18.28
C GLN A 23 5.66 -8.07 17.01
N ASP A 24 5.59 -9.03 16.09
CA ASP A 24 4.79 -8.92 14.87
C ASP A 24 3.75 -10.03 14.83
N PHE A 25 2.53 -9.68 14.43
CA PHE A 25 1.45 -10.64 14.25
C PHE A 25 0.70 -10.37 12.96
N LYS A 26 0.45 -11.44 12.18
CA LYS A 26 -0.40 -11.36 10.99
C LYS A 26 -1.85 -11.63 11.39
N TYR A 27 -2.70 -10.61 11.26
CA TYR A 27 -4.13 -10.69 11.56
C TYR A 27 -4.94 -10.33 10.32
N LEU A 28 -5.79 -11.25 9.84
CA LEU A 28 -6.63 -11.08 8.65
C LEU A 28 -5.87 -10.55 7.42
N GLY A 29 -4.61 -10.97 7.30
CA GLY A 29 -3.75 -10.52 6.22
C GLY A 29 -3.19 -9.11 6.38
N SER A 30 -3.43 -8.40 7.50
CA SER A 30 -2.76 -7.18 7.99
C SER A 30 -1.63 -7.53 8.98
N MET A 31 -0.56 -6.73 9.08
CA MET A 31 0.54 -6.91 10.04
C MET A 31 0.40 -5.89 11.16
N VAL A 32 0.23 -6.41 12.38
CA VAL A 32 0.15 -5.61 13.59
C VAL A 32 1.49 -5.71 14.31
N GLN A 33 2.06 -4.56 14.65
CA GLN A 33 3.30 -4.47 15.42
C GLN A 33 2.98 -4.11 16.88
N SER A 34 3.72 -4.68 17.84
CA SER A 34 3.54 -4.41 19.28
C SER A 34 3.81 -2.96 19.66
N ASN A 35 4.67 -2.26 18.91
CA ASN A 35 4.98 -0.84 19.11
C ASN A 35 3.96 0.12 18.48
N GLY A 36 2.89 -0.41 17.86
CA GLY A 36 1.88 0.39 17.16
C GLY A 36 2.35 1.06 15.86
N GLU A 37 3.57 0.75 15.39
CA GLU A 37 4.04 1.25 14.10
C GLU A 37 3.42 0.49 12.93
N CYS A 38 3.29 1.18 11.80
CA CYS A 38 2.75 0.63 10.56
C CYS A 38 3.77 0.54 9.43
N GLY A 39 5.06 0.72 9.73
CA GLY A 39 6.12 0.68 8.72
C GLY A 39 6.21 -0.68 8.01
N LYS A 40 6.04 -1.78 8.75
CA LYS A 40 6.05 -3.13 8.14
C LYS A 40 4.81 -3.36 7.26
N GLU A 41 3.65 -2.87 7.68
CA GLU A 41 2.42 -2.96 6.90
C GLU A 41 2.54 -2.21 5.57
N VAL A 42 3.04 -0.98 5.60
CA VAL A 42 3.25 -0.13 4.43
C VAL A 42 4.17 -0.82 3.42
N LYS A 43 5.31 -1.35 3.87
CA LYS A 43 6.23 -2.11 3.01
C LYS A 43 5.55 -3.32 2.38
N ARG A 44 4.75 -4.06 3.15
CA ARG A 44 4.01 -5.21 2.62
C ARG A 44 2.97 -4.78 1.58
N ARG A 45 2.31 -3.63 1.77
CA ARG A 45 1.36 -3.09 0.77
C ARG A 45 2.02 -2.62 -0.50
N VAL A 46 3.19 -1.99 -0.39
CA VAL A 46 4.01 -1.67 -1.56
C VAL A 46 4.36 -2.95 -2.33
N GLN A 47 4.78 -4.00 -1.64
CA GLN A 47 5.08 -5.30 -2.26
C GLN A 47 3.84 -5.94 -2.90
N ALA A 48 2.69 -5.91 -2.23
CA ALA A 48 1.42 -6.40 -2.78
C ALA A 48 1.02 -5.64 -4.05
N GLY A 49 1.15 -4.31 -4.04
CA GLY A 49 0.94 -3.47 -5.22
C GLY A 49 1.86 -3.86 -6.38
N TRP A 50 3.15 -4.05 -6.14
CA TRP A 50 4.08 -4.53 -7.17
C TRP A 50 3.74 -5.92 -7.70
N ASN A 51 3.27 -6.83 -6.85
CA ASN A 51 2.84 -8.15 -7.27
C ASN A 51 1.58 -8.08 -8.14
N GLY A 52 0.59 -7.27 -7.74
CA GLY A 52 -0.58 -6.97 -8.56
C GLY A 52 -0.19 -6.38 -9.91
N TRP A 53 0.70 -5.39 -9.91
CA TRP A 53 1.23 -4.76 -11.12
C TRP A 53 1.91 -5.77 -12.04
N ARG A 54 2.74 -6.68 -11.48
CA ARG A 54 3.44 -7.72 -12.26
C ARG A 54 2.45 -8.67 -12.93
N LYS A 55 1.35 -9.04 -12.27
CA LYS A 55 0.29 -9.89 -12.87
C LYS A 55 -0.35 -9.27 -14.11
N VAL A 56 -0.53 -7.95 -14.13
CA VAL A 56 -1.12 -7.21 -15.27
C VAL A 56 -0.07 -6.53 -16.15
N SER A 57 1.21 -6.86 -15.98
CA SER A 57 2.31 -6.23 -16.70
C SER A 57 2.22 -6.38 -18.21
N GLY A 58 1.63 -7.47 -18.72
CA GLY A 58 1.39 -7.64 -20.15
C GLY A 58 0.56 -6.49 -20.76
N VAL A 59 -0.46 -5.99 -20.05
CA VAL A 59 -1.28 -4.85 -20.50
C VAL A 59 -0.60 -3.53 -20.17
N LEU A 60 0.02 -3.41 -18.99
CA LEU A 60 0.64 -2.17 -18.54
C LEU A 60 1.90 -1.81 -19.31
N CYS A 61 2.69 -2.79 -19.74
CA CYS A 61 3.93 -2.59 -20.50
C CYS A 61 3.72 -2.54 -22.01
N ASP A 62 2.55 -2.96 -22.53
CA ASP A 62 2.27 -2.91 -23.97
C ASP A 62 2.12 -1.46 -24.45
N LYS A 63 2.92 -1.07 -25.44
CA LYS A 63 2.88 0.27 -26.05
C LYS A 63 1.62 0.52 -26.89
N ARG A 64 0.94 -0.54 -27.34
CA ARG A 64 -0.30 -0.46 -28.14
C ARG A 64 -1.51 -0.09 -27.28
N VAL A 65 -1.43 -0.34 -25.97
CA VAL A 65 -2.52 -0.04 -25.03
C VAL A 65 -2.47 1.44 -24.65
N SER A 66 -3.62 2.12 -24.80
CA SER A 66 -3.73 3.54 -24.44
C SER A 66 -3.48 3.79 -22.95
N ALA A 67 -2.89 4.94 -22.63
CA ALA A 67 -2.62 5.35 -21.25
C ALA A 67 -3.87 5.34 -20.37
N ARG A 68 -5.03 5.71 -20.93
CA ARG A 68 -6.32 5.67 -20.25
C ARG A 68 -6.74 4.25 -19.87
N MET A 69 -6.52 3.27 -20.74
CA MET A 69 -6.81 1.87 -20.43
C MET A 69 -5.85 1.33 -19.37
N LYS A 70 -4.56 1.64 -19.47
CA LYS A 70 -3.56 1.29 -18.43
C LYS A 70 -3.95 1.86 -17.08
N GLY A 71 -4.41 3.11 -17.04
CA GLY A 71 -4.92 3.75 -15.84
C GLY A 71 -6.16 3.09 -15.25
N LYS A 72 -7.08 2.60 -16.09
CA LYS A 72 -8.23 1.79 -15.63
C LYS A 72 -7.76 0.49 -14.97
N VAL A 73 -6.91 -0.28 -15.65
CA VAL A 73 -6.34 -1.53 -15.13
C VAL A 73 -5.57 -1.31 -13.83
N PHE A 74 -4.80 -0.22 -13.76
CA PHE A 74 -4.08 0.17 -12.56
C PHE A 74 -5.02 0.39 -11.37
N LYS A 75 -6.11 1.14 -11.59
CA LYS A 75 -7.11 1.43 -10.55
C LYS A 75 -7.89 0.19 -10.11
N THR A 76 -8.07 -0.81 -10.98
CA THR A 76 -8.84 -2.02 -10.66
C THR A 76 -8.02 -3.10 -10.00
N VAL A 77 -6.72 -3.23 -10.32
CA VAL A 77 -5.88 -4.34 -9.81
C VAL A 77 -4.83 -3.85 -8.83
N VAL A 78 -4.05 -2.83 -9.19
CA VAL A 78 -2.89 -2.42 -8.39
C VAL A 78 -3.31 -1.60 -7.18
N ARG A 79 -4.24 -0.67 -7.38
CA ARG A 79 -4.64 0.26 -6.33
C ARG A 79 -5.34 -0.42 -5.15
N PRO A 80 -6.28 -1.37 -5.33
CA PRO A 80 -6.89 -2.08 -4.22
C PRO A 80 -5.89 -2.90 -3.40
N GLU A 81 -4.91 -3.54 -4.04
CA GLU A 81 -3.85 -4.31 -3.37
C GLU A 81 -3.00 -3.43 -2.44
N MET A 82 -2.74 -2.18 -2.86
CA MET A 82 -2.04 -1.19 -2.04
C MET A 82 -2.91 -0.63 -0.91
N LEU A 83 -4.20 -0.38 -1.18
CA LEU A 83 -5.12 0.23 -0.22
C LEU A 83 -5.60 -0.72 0.88
N PHE A 84 -5.66 -2.02 0.59
CA PHE A 84 -6.15 -3.01 1.54
C PHE A 84 -5.39 -2.89 2.87
N SER A 85 -6.11 -2.91 4.00
CA SER A 85 -5.57 -2.69 5.36
C SER A 85 -4.99 -1.30 5.66
N LEU A 86 -4.89 -0.37 4.71
CA LEU A 86 -4.49 1.02 5.02
C LEU A 86 -5.64 1.84 5.63
N GLU A 87 -6.88 1.39 5.42
CA GLU A 87 -8.10 1.99 5.98
C GLU A 87 -8.10 1.91 7.52
N THR A 88 -7.56 0.84 8.07
CA THR A 88 -7.57 0.56 9.53
C THR A 88 -6.26 0.94 10.23
N VAL A 89 -5.33 1.58 9.51
CA VAL A 89 -3.97 1.82 9.98
C VAL A 89 -3.69 3.32 10.08
N ALA A 90 -3.15 3.73 11.21
CA ALA A 90 -2.72 5.11 11.46
C ALA A 90 -1.43 5.43 10.66
N LEU A 91 -1.59 5.91 9.44
CA LEU A 91 -0.47 6.33 8.59
C LEU A 91 0.09 7.69 9.04
N LYS A 92 1.42 7.76 9.15
CA LYS A 92 2.17 9.01 9.28
C LYS A 92 2.44 9.59 7.89
N LYS A 93 2.65 10.91 7.79
CA LYS A 93 2.96 11.61 6.52
C LYS A 93 4.12 10.96 5.74
N ARG A 94 5.16 10.48 6.44
CA ARG A 94 6.29 9.79 5.81
C ARG A 94 5.87 8.52 5.06
N GLN A 95 4.92 7.77 5.61
CA GLN A 95 4.45 6.50 5.04
C GLN A 95 3.48 6.74 3.89
N GLU A 96 2.65 7.78 3.98
CA GLU A 96 1.82 8.23 2.84
C GLU A 96 2.70 8.61 1.65
N ALA A 97 3.78 9.36 1.89
CA ALA A 97 4.75 9.71 0.84
C ALA A 97 5.44 8.46 0.24
N GLU A 98 5.76 7.46 1.06
CA GLU A 98 6.35 6.19 0.57
C GLU A 98 5.40 5.44 -0.37
N LEU A 99 4.11 5.39 -0.04
CA LEU A 99 3.07 4.78 -0.87
C LEU A 99 2.85 5.55 -2.17
N GLU A 100 2.84 6.89 -2.10
CA GLU A 100 2.74 7.74 -3.28
C GLU A 100 3.92 7.57 -4.24
N VAL A 101 5.15 7.49 -3.70
CA VAL A 101 6.35 7.23 -4.50
C VAL A 101 6.26 5.87 -5.18
N ALA A 102 5.80 4.84 -4.47
CA ALA A 102 5.61 3.51 -5.06
C ALA A 102 4.57 3.51 -6.19
N GLU A 103 3.41 4.14 -5.98
CA GLU A 103 2.36 4.28 -6.99
C GLU A 103 2.87 5.01 -8.24
N LEU A 104 3.51 6.17 -8.05
CA LEU A 104 4.05 6.96 -9.14
C LEU A 104 5.14 6.22 -9.92
N LYS A 105 5.96 5.40 -9.23
CA LYS A 105 6.97 4.58 -9.89
C LYS A 105 6.33 3.52 -10.79
N MET A 106 5.26 2.87 -10.32
CA MET A 106 4.51 1.90 -11.12
C MET A 106 3.80 2.57 -12.31
N LEU A 107 3.19 3.74 -12.12
CA LEU A 107 2.55 4.49 -13.20
C LEU A 107 3.54 4.94 -14.27
N ARG A 108 4.69 5.49 -13.85
CA ARG A 108 5.78 5.86 -14.77
C ARG A 108 6.23 4.69 -15.63
N PHE A 109 6.42 3.53 -15.01
CA PHE A 109 6.81 2.31 -15.72
C PHE A 109 5.77 1.93 -16.77
N SER A 110 4.47 1.92 -16.40
CA SER A 110 3.38 1.61 -17.32
C SER A 110 3.29 2.59 -18.50
N LEU A 111 3.62 3.86 -18.29
CA LEU A 111 3.60 4.89 -19.33
C LEU A 111 4.93 4.99 -20.12
N GLY A 112 5.96 4.23 -19.74
CA GLY A 112 7.27 4.32 -20.36
C GLY A 112 8.00 5.64 -20.08
N VAL A 113 7.62 6.35 -19.01
CA VAL A 113 8.20 7.65 -18.64
C VAL A 113 9.33 7.44 -17.64
N THR A 114 10.47 8.03 -17.93
CA THR A 114 11.67 8.03 -17.10
C THR A 114 11.79 9.33 -16.30
N ARG A 115 12.82 9.44 -15.45
CA ARG A 115 13.13 10.70 -14.76
C ARG A 115 13.72 11.76 -15.70
N MET A 116 14.31 11.34 -16.82
CA MET A 116 14.96 12.24 -17.77
C MET A 116 13.96 13.07 -18.57
N ASP A 117 12.72 12.58 -18.70
CA ASP A 117 11.64 13.29 -19.40
C ASP A 117 11.14 14.52 -18.64
N ARG A 118 11.56 14.70 -17.38
CA ARG A 118 11.21 15.86 -16.51
C ARG A 118 9.70 16.16 -16.44
N ILE A 119 8.86 15.15 -16.66
CA ILE A 119 7.40 15.25 -16.55
C ILE A 119 6.99 15.32 -15.08
N ARG A 120 6.08 16.25 -14.75
CA ARG A 120 5.58 16.44 -13.39
C ARG A 120 4.73 15.24 -12.95
N ASN A 121 4.67 15.02 -11.63
CA ASN A 121 3.86 13.93 -11.06
C ASN A 121 2.36 14.11 -11.35
N GLU A 122 1.89 15.35 -11.38
CA GLU A 122 0.51 15.72 -11.69
C GLU A 122 0.14 15.28 -13.12
N ASP A 123 1.01 15.52 -14.09
CA ASP A 123 0.78 15.17 -15.50
C ASP A 123 0.75 13.66 -15.73
N ILE A 124 1.62 12.91 -15.04
CA ILE A 124 1.65 11.43 -15.08
C ILE A 124 0.30 10.87 -14.57
N ARG A 125 -0.18 11.39 -13.45
CA ARG A 125 -1.46 11.00 -12.86
C ARG A 125 -2.64 11.41 -13.76
N GLY A 126 -2.60 12.61 -14.32
CA GLY A 126 -3.58 13.13 -15.26
C GLY A 126 -3.71 12.26 -16.51
N THR A 127 -2.57 11.91 -17.11
CA THR A 127 -2.48 11.05 -18.31
C THR A 127 -3.09 9.67 -18.07
N ALA A 128 -2.87 9.08 -16.89
CA ALA A 128 -3.47 7.81 -16.50
C ALA A 128 -4.90 7.94 -15.92
N HIS A 129 -5.43 9.15 -15.74
CA HIS A 129 -6.68 9.41 -15.03
C HIS A 129 -6.74 8.72 -13.64
N VAL A 130 -5.65 8.82 -12.89
CA VAL A 130 -5.51 8.27 -11.53
C VAL A 130 -5.41 9.43 -10.54
N ARG A 131 -6.30 9.49 -9.54
CA ARG A 131 -6.25 10.51 -8.47
C ARG A 131 -5.03 10.32 -7.57
N CYS A 132 -4.70 11.30 -6.73
CA CYS A 132 -3.64 11.15 -5.74
C CYS A 132 -3.93 9.97 -4.77
N PHE A 133 -2.87 9.29 -4.30
CA PHE A 133 -3.01 8.16 -3.37
C PHE A 133 -3.55 8.62 -2.02
N GLY A 134 -3.01 9.70 -1.46
CA GLY A 134 -3.47 10.25 -0.17
C GLY A 134 -4.95 10.61 -0.19
N ASP A 135 -5.47 11.17 -1.29
CA ASP A 135 -6.90 11.45 -1.43
C ASP A 135 -7.74 10.18 -1.38
N LYS A 136 -7.26 9.11 -2.05
CA LYS A 136 -7.97 7.84 -2.10
C LYS A 136 -7.91 7.08 -0.78
N VAL A 137 -6.79 7.15 -0.06
CA VAL A 137 -6.66 6.62 1.30
C VAL A 137 -7.65 7.32 2.23
N ARG A 138 -7.75 8.65 2.16
CA ARG A 138 -8.70 9.42 2.98
C ARG A 138 -10.15 9.07 2.68
N GLU A 139 -10.50 8.90 1.40
CA GLU A 139 -11.85 8.48 0.98
C GLU A 139 -12.18 7.05 1.45
N ALA A 140 -11.18 6.19 1.58
CA ALA A 140 -11.35 4.79 2.00
C ALA A 140 -11.35 4.60 3.52
N ARG A 141 -11.02 5.64 4.31
CA ARG A 141 -11.10 5.55 5.77
C ARG A 141 -12.55 5.60 6.23
N LEU A 142 -12.90 4.67 7.12
CA LEU A 142 -14.19 4.61 7.82
C LEU A 142 -14.32 5.72 8.86
#